data_AF-A0A6A6PE98-F1
#
_entry.id   AF-A0A6A6PE98-F1
#
_cell.length_a   1.000
_cell.length_b   1.000
_cell.length_c   1.000
_cell.angle_alpha   90.00
_cell.angle_beta   90.00
_cell.angle_gamma   90.00
#
_symmetry.space_group_name_H-M   'P 1'
#
loop_
_entity.id
_entity.type
_entity.pdbx_description
1 polymer ?
#
loop_
_entity_poly.entity_id
_entity_poly.type
_entity_poly.pdbx_seq_one_letter_code
_entity_poly.pdbx_strand_id
1 'polypeptide(L)'
;MDDEREEELSSITAIFPELAIDAHNPFEATIDLTVAPSTPLPARFCTAGKAASQLASALPTTAPPAAPPAAPLTHLLSYLPPLHLSIVLPDGYPSDRGPLFSLTTSPDWLPPAALDRLRDEGTLIWEEYGRGQVVFAYIDFLQQAAERGFDLMSSPEDVLELPPELEVPLLDHDKRAKKDKFDGETFDCGICLEPKKGAACHRMRGCGHVFCVGCLQDFYACCITEGDVANVRCLDPGCGKEEDGAGGDGHHGRRKRRSERTLSPAELLEIPLPRDAVRRYVDIKRKKKAEADKNTIYCPRKWCQAPARSGAKAAPSKKRKPHPAASGPENEDDDLLDDLSSDSDAESEPDTPPNEAVAPADGAKAAPRAPAIPKDRLFICSGCSYAFCRVCLSGWHGDFERCWPRSAAELTAEEAASRDYMRLHTSPCPTCAAPSQKTHGCNHMVCFQCRTHFCYLCTSWLDPENPYEHFNSKLRVPSCYMKLWELEEGDEGPRGGEGAA
;
A
#
# COMPACT_ATOMS: atom_id res chain seq x y z
N MET A 1 -25.18 31.20 -62.04
CA MET A 1 -25.71 31.54 -60.71
C MET A 1 -25.22 30.40 -59.88
N ASP A 2 -24.21 30.67 -59.07
CA ASP A 2 -23.69 29.68 -58.13
C ASP A 2 -24.84 29.33 -57.17
N ASP A 3 -24.98 28.05 -56.84
CA ASP A 3 -26.07 27.57 -55.98
C ASP A 3 -25.82 28.13 -54.57
N GLU A 4 -26.79 28.84 -54.00
CA GLU A 4 -26.65 29.47 -52.68
C GLU A 4 -26.26 28.46 -51.58
N ARG A 5 -26.58 27.17 -51.79
CA ARG A 5 -26.16 26.06 -50.92
C ARG A 5 -24.67 25.77 -51.01
N GLU A 6 -24.09 25.78 -52.21
CA GLU A 6 -22.65 25.57 -52.42
C GLU A 6 -21.84 26.75 -51.87
N GLU A 7 -22.34 27.97 -52.05
CA GLU A 7 -21.72 29.19 -51.51
C GLU A 7 -21.68 29.15 -49.97
N GLU A 8 -22.78 28.78 -49.32
CA GLU A 8 -22.83 28.62 -47.86
C GLU A 8 -21.86 27.53 -47.41
N LEU A 9 -21.96 26.30 -47.92
CA LEU A 9 -21.10 25.19 -47.48
C LEU A 9 -19.62 25.47 -47.73
N SER A 10 -19.26 26.12 -48.84
CA SER A 10 -17.88 26.55 -49.09
C SER A 10 -17.41 27.57 -48.05
N SER A 11 -18.28 28.49 -47.64
CA SER A 11 -17.96 29.48 -46.61
C SER A 11 -17.82 28.84 -45.23
N ILE A 12 -18.70 27.89 -44.88
CA ILE A 12 -18.62 27.15 -43.61
C ILE A 12 -17.37 26.27 -43.57
N THR A 13 -17.01 25.60 -44.66
CA THR A 13 -15.77 24.79 -44.74
C THR A 13 -14.52 25.64 -44.54
N ALA A 14 -14.55 26.93 -44.93
CA ALA A 14 -13.46 27.85 -44.67
C ALA A 14 -13.34 28.25 -43.18
N ILE A 15 -14.47 28.25 -42.45
CA ILE A 15 -14.52 28.53 -41.00
C ILE A 15 -14.18 27.27 -40.19
N PHE A 16 -14.71 26.12 -40.62
CA PHE A 16 -14.55 24.80 -40.00
C PHE A 16 -13.92 23.84 -41.00
N PRO A 17 -12.58 23.76 -41.07
CA PRO A 17 -11.86 22.84 -41.95
C PRO A 17 -12.19 21.36 -41.71
N GLU A 18 -12.73 21.03 -40.54
CA GLU A 18 -13.22 19.72 -40.15
C GLU A 18 -14.59 19.35 -40.74
N LEU A 19 -15.32 20.31 -41.34
CA LEU A 19 -16.56 20.04 -42.05
C LEU A 19 -16.25 19.23 -43.32
N ALA A 20 -16.71 17.99 -43.37
CA ALA A 20 -16.55 17.11 -44.51
C ALA A 20 -17.82 17.12 -45.37
N ILE A 21 -17.71 17.59 -46.62
CA ILE A 21 -18.76 17.49 -47.63
C ILE A 21 -18.73 16.08 -48.26
N ASP A 22 -19.90 15.46 -48.44
CA ASP A 22 -19.99 14.13 -49.03
C ASP A 22 -19.52 14.14 -50.50
N ALA A 23 -18.72 13.13 -50.87
CA ALA A 23 -18.13 13.04 -52.20
C ALA A 23 -19.15 12.73 -53.31
N HIS A 24 -20.30 12.17 -52.96
CA HIS A 24 -21.39 11.82 -53.89
C HIS A 24 -22.52 12.86 -53.86
N ASN A 25 -22.65 13.64 -52.78
CA ASN A 25 -23.66 14.68 -52.64
C ASN A 25 -23.05 16.00 -52.10
N PRO A 26 -22.83 17.02 -52.96
CA PRO A 26 -22.20 18.27 -52.56
C PRO A 26 -23.04 19.12 -51.60
N PHE A 27 -24.30 18.76 -51.40
CA PHE A 27 -25.24 19.45 -50.50
C PHE A 27 -25.42 18.74 -49.15
N GLU A 28 -24.60 17.72 -48.89
CA GLU A 28 -24.57 16.99 -47.64
C GLU A 28 -23.20 17.18 -46.98
N ALA A 29 -23.22 17.57 -45.71
CA ALA A 29 -22.01 17.84 -44.94
C ALA A 29 -22.11 17.26 -43.53
N THR A 30 -20.96 16.84 -43.00
CA THR A 30 -20.85 16.25 -41.67
C THR A 30 -19.73 16.93 -40.88
N ILE A 31 -19.97 17.16 -39.58
CA ILE A 31 -18.98 17.73 -38.66
C ILE A 31 -19.12 17.11 -37.27
N ASP A 32 -17.98 16.79 -36.65
CA ASP A 32 -17.92 16.32 -35.26
C ASP A 32 -17.63 17.50 -34.33
N LEU A 33 -18.63 17.86 -33.51
CA LEU A 33 -18.51 18.97 -32.57
C LEU A 33 -17.96 18.47 -31.23
N THR A 34 -16.89 19.12 -30.76
CA THR A 34 -16.28 18.80 -29.46
C THR A 34 -17.21 19.15 -28.32
N VAL A 35 -17.42 18.22 -27.38
CA VAL A 35 -18.26 18.43 -26.20
C VAL A 35 -17.39 18.56 -24.95
N ALA A 36 -17.10 19.81 -24.58
CA ALA A 36 -16.32 20.16 -23.39
C ALA A 36 -17.10 21.18 -22.55
N PRO A 37 -17.99 20.71 -21.64
CA PRO A 37 -18.79 21.62 -20.83
C PRO A 37 -17.91 22.46 -19.90
N SER A 38 -18.30 23.72 -19.71
CA SER A 38 -17.62 24.67 -18.83
C SER A 38 -17.60 24.21 -17.37
N THR A 39 -18.67 23.55 -16.94
CA THR A 39 -18.78 22.86 -15.65
C THR A 39 -18.77 21.34 -15.89
N PRO A 40 -17.88 20.57 -15.20
CA PRO A 40 -17.88 19.12 -15.34
C PRO A 40 -19.23 18.52 -14.97
N LEU A 41 -19.75 17.62 -15.82
CA LEU A 41 -21.05 17.00 -15.63
C LEU A 41 -20.93 15.82 -14.65
N PRO A 42 -21.70 15.81 -13.54
CA PRO A 42 -21.79 14.65 -12.67
C PRO A 42 -22.62 13.56 -13.36
N ALA A 43 -22.00 12.41 -13.60
CA ALA A 43 -22.62 11.24 -14.21
C ALA A 43 -22.61 10.05 -13.25
N ARG A 44 -23.69 9.28 -13.29
CA ARG A 44 -23.88 8.07 -12.49
C ARG A 44 -24.34 6.93 -13.37
N PHE A 45 -23.62 5.83 -13.29
CA PHE A 45 -23.90 4.64 -14.10
C PHE A 45 -24.80 3.69 -13.31
N CYS A 46 -26.05 3.57 -13.75
CA CYS A 46 -27.06 2.77 -13.09
C CYS A 46 -27.47 1.60 -13.97
N THR A 47 -27.37 0.37 -13.46
CA THR A 47 -28.00 -0.79 -14.11
C THR A 47 -29.48 -0.51 -14.24
N ALA A 48 -29.98 -0.38 -15.47
CA ALA A 48 -31.38 -0.11 -15.74
C ALA A 48 -32.26 -1.18 -15.07
N GLY A 49 -32.87 -0.78 -13.96
CA GLY A 49 -33.86 -1.53 -13.23
C GLY A 49 -34.78 -0.52 -12.56
N LYS A 50 -35.85 -0.14 -13.25
CA LYS A 50 -37.06 0.41 -12.64
C LYS A 50 -37.57 -0.60 -11.60
N ALA A 51 -36.98 -0.63 -10.42
CA ALA A 51 -37.36 -1.51 -9.31
C ALA A 51 -36.89 -1.01 -7.93
N ALA A 52 -36.37 0.21 -7.78
CA ALA A 52 -35.96 0.76 -6.48
C ALA A 52 -37.00 1.69 -5.83
N SER A 53 -38.21 1.83 -6.39
CA SER A 53 -39.26 2.72 -5.84
C SER A 53 -40.58 2.03 -5.46
N GLN A 54 -40.72 0.70 -5.55
CA GLN A 54 -42.00 0.01 -5.22
C GLN A 54 -41.86 -1.28 -4.39
N LEU A 55 -40.87 -1.38 -3.51
CA LEU A 55 -40.78 -2.47 -2.52
C LEU A 55 -40.51 -1.98 -1.09
N ALA A 56 -40.81 -0.71 -0.79
CA ALA A 56 -40.77 -0.17 0.58
C ALA A 56 -42.09 -0.36 1.37
N SER A 57 -43.03 -1.20 0.88
CA SER A 57 -44.26 -1.46 1.63
C SER A 57 -44.79 -2.87 1.38
N ALA A 58 -44.18 -3.85 2.07
CA ALA A 58 -44.84 -5.01 2.68
C ALA A 58 -43.80 -6.09 3.00
N LEU A 59 -43.38 -6.17 4.26
CA LEU A 59 -43.40 -7.38 5.11
C LEU A 59 -42.64 -7.10 6.42
N PRO A 60 -43.14 -7.54 7.59
CA PRO A 60 -42.43 -7.43 8.85
C PRO A 60 -41.60 -8.69 9.07
N THR A 61 -40.27 -8.61 8.91
CA THR A 61 -39.37 -9.67 9.37
C THR A 61 -38.17 -9.05 10.06
N THR A 62 -38.09 -9.33 11.36
CA THR A 62 -36.96 -9.11 12.24
C THR A 62 -35.70 -9.78 11.71
N ALA A 63 -34.77 -8.99 11.17
CA ALA A 63 -33.37 -9.34 10.97
C ALA A 63 -32.50 -8.08 11.19
N PRO A 64 -31.29 -8.21 11.78
CA PRO A 64 -30.43 -7.07 12.07
C PRO A 64 -29.98 -6.36 10.79
N PRO A 65 -29.68 -5.03 10.84
CA PRO A 65 -29.40 -4.25 9.64
C PRO A 65 -28.10 -4.72 8.98
N ALA A 66 -28.23 -5.33 7.80
CA ALA A 66 -27.13 -5.46 6.86
C ALA A 66 -26.69 -4.06 6.41
N ALA A 67 -25.38 -3.90 6.20
CA ALA A 67 -24.76 -2.66 5.75
C ALA A 67 -25.49 -2.06 4.53
N PRO A 68 -25.62 -0.73 4.43
CA PRO A 68 -26.27 -0.10 3.28
C PRO A 68 -25.56 -0.52 1.98
N PRO A 69 -26.30 -0.80 0.88
CA PRO A 69 -25.67 -1.00 -0.42
C PRO A 69 -24.83 0.22 -0.75
N ALA A 70 -23.57 0.00 -1.19
CA ALA A 70 -22.65 1.06 -1.54
C ALA A 70 -23.35 2.06 -2.48
N ALA A 71 -23.36 3.33 -2.10
CA ALA A 71 -23.93 4.37 -2.95
C ALA A 71 -23.22 4.34 -4.31
N PRO A 72 -23.96 4.39 -5.44
CA PRO A 72 -23.36 4.42 -6.77
C PRO A 72 -22.37 5.59 -6.87
N LEU A 73 -21.16 5.28 -7.36
CA LEU A 73 -20.05 6.23 -7.50
C LEU A 73 -20.43 7.29 -8.55
N THR A 74 -20.33 8.57 -8.18
CA THR A 74 -20.53 9.69 -9.12
C THR A 74 -19.20 10.07 -9.77
N HIS A 75 -19.19 10.17 -11.09
CA HIS A 75 -18.03 10.57 -11.89
C HIS A 75 -18.22 11.98 -12.45
N LEU A 76 -17.17 12.80 -12.45
CA LEU A 76 -17.19 14.14 -13.05
C LEU A 76 -16.54 14.11 -14.43
N LEU A 77 -17.36 14.25 -15.47
CA LEU A 77 -16.92 14.23 -16.87
C LEU A 77 -16.67 15.65 -17.36
N SER A 78 -15.46 15.93 -17.85
CA SER A 78 -15.09 17.24 -18.41
C SER A 78 -15.03 17.22 -19.94
N TYR A 79 -14.85 16.04 -20.53
CA TYR A 79 -14.83 15.83 -21.98
C TYR A 79 -15.70 14.65 -22.35
N LEU A 80 -16.75 14.90 -23.12
CA LEU A 80 -17.67 13.87 -23.58
C LEU A 80 -17.42 13.58 -25.07
N PRO A 81 -17.81 12.38 -25.56
CA PRO A 81 -17.71 12.05 -26.97
C PRO A 81 -18.39 13.10 -27.85
N PRO A 82 -17.82 13.38 -29.04
CA PRO A 82 -18.29 14.46 -29.90
C PRO A 82 -19.73 14.23 -30.35
N LEU A 83 -20.41 15.34 -30.62
CA LEU A 83 -21.73 15.36 -31.25
C LEU A 83 -21.53 15.36 -32.76
N HIS A 84 -21.95 14.27 -33.41
CA HIS A 84 -21.92 14.15 -34.85
C HIS A 84 -23.14 14.84 -35.46
N LEU A 85 -22.90 15.90 -36.23
CA LEU A 85 -23.91 16.65 -36.96
C LEU A 85 -23.82 16.30 -38.45
N SER A 86 -24.92 15.81 -39.01
CA SER A 86 -25.13 15.67 -40.44
C SER A 86 -26.16 16.70 -40.92
N ILE A 87 -25.81 17.39 -41.99
CA ILE A 87 -26.55 18.50 -42.58
C ILE A 87 -26.87 18.13 -44.02
N VAL A 88 -28.14 18.17 -44.39
CA VAL A 88 -28.57 18.02 -45.78
C VAL A 88 -29.33 19.27 -46.20
N LEU A 89 -28.85 19.93 -47.26
CA LEU A 89 -29.47 21.13 -47.84
C LEU A 89 -30.38 20.72 -49.02
N PRO A 90 -31.71 20.63 -48.84
CA PRO A 90 -32.61 20.19 -49.89
C PRO A 90 -32.74 21.22 -51.02
N ASP A 91 -33.28 20.78 -52.16
CA ASP A 91 -33.65 21.68 -53.25
C ASP A 91 -34.72 22.67 -52.78
N GLY A 92 -34.45 23.97 -52.96
CA GLY A 92 -35.28 25.08 -52.46
C GLY A 92 -34.78 25.70 -51.15
N TYR A 93 -33.68 25.21 -50.58
CA TYR A 93 -32.95 25.94 -49.55
C TYR A 93 -32.24 27.17 -50.15
N PRO A 94 -32.19 28.32 -49.47
CA PRO A 94 -32.68 28.61 -48.10
C PRO A 94 -34.13 29.10 -48.01
N SER A 95 -34.72 29.63 -49.09
CA SER A 95 -35.97 30.40 -49.05
C SER A 95 -37.25 29.56 -48.93
N ASP A 96 -37.34 28.45 -49.65
CA ASP A 96 -38.56 27.65 -49.79
C ASP A 96 -38.59 26.45 -48.83
N ARG A 97 -37.42 25.85 -48.55
CA ARG A 97 -37.29 24.67 -47.67
C ARG A 97 -36.11 24.85 -46.71
N GLY A 98 -36.32 24.47 -45.45
CA GLY A 98 -35.27 24.51 -44.43
C GLY A 98 -34.27 23.37 -44.55
N PRO A 99 -33.13 23.49 -43.85
CA PRO A 99 -32.10 22.46 -43.81
C PRO A 99 -32.58 21.26 -42.98
N LEU A 100 -32.08 20.06 -43.30
CA LEU A 100 -32.34 18.86 -42.53
C LEU A 100 -31.13 18.55 -41.65
N PHE A 101 -31.33 18.60 -40.33
CA PHE A 101 -30.29 18.29 -39.35
C PHE A 101 -30.52 16.92 -38.72
N SER A 102 -29.46 16.12 -38.68
CA SER A 102 -29.42 14.84 -37.97
C SER A 102 -28.28 14.87 -36.95
N LEU A 103 -28.60 14.54 -35.69
CA LEU A 103 -27.68 14.57 -34.56
C LEU A 103 -27.50 13.17 -33.99
N THR A 104 -26.26 12.73 -33.81
CA THR A 104 -25.93 11.43 -33.20
C THR A 104 -24.68 11.53 -32.34
N THR A 105 -24.48 10.60 -31.41
CA THR A 105 -23.28 10.52 -30.56
C THR A 105 -22.76 9.09 -30.57
N SER A 106 -21.45 8.89 -30.61
CA SER A 106 -20.86 7.55 -30.50
C SER A 106 -19.91 7.49 -29.30
N PRO A 107 -20.27 6.80 -28.20
CA PRO A 107 -21.52 6.07 -27.93
C PRO A 107 -22.74 6.97 -27.65
N ASP A 108 -23.95 6.39 -27.66
CA ASP A 108 -25.24 7.08 -27.42
C ASP A 108 -25.42 7.52 -25.95
N TRP A 109 -24.66 8.52 -25.54
CA TRP A 109 -24.67 9.03 -24.17
C TRP A 109 -25.66 10.18 -23.97
N LEU A 110 -26.00 10.91 -25.04
CA LEU A 110 -26.92 12.04 -24.98
C LEU A 110 -28.37 11.53 -25.01
N PRO A 111 -29.24 11.90 -24.06
CA PRO A 111 -30.62 11.43 -24.04
C PRO A 111 -31.37 11.78 -25.34
N PRO A 112 -32.22 10.90 -25.88
CA PRO A 112 -32.96 11.16 -27.12
C PRO A 112 -33.82 12.43 -27.06
N ALA A 113 -34.41 12.72 -25.90
CA ALA A 113 -35.18 13.95 -25.70
C ALA A 113 -34.31 15.22 -25.83
N ALA A 114 -33.03 15.16 -25.48
CA ALA A 114 -32.11 16.27 -25.69
C ALA A 114 -31.75 16.42 -27.17
N LEU A 115 -31.49 15.31 -27.88
CA LEU A 115 -31.26 15.32 -29.33
C LEU A 115 -32.45 15.88 -30.11
N ASP A 116 -33.67 15.48 -29.76
CA ASP A 116 -34.89 15.99 -30.38
C ASP A 116 -35.04 17.50 -30.17
N ARG A 117 -34.83 17.99 -28.94
CA ARG A 117 -34.84 19.44 -28.65
C ARG A 117 -33.82 20.22 -29.50
N LEU A 118 -32.58 19.73 -29.58
CA LEU A 118 -31.51 20.37 -30.35
C LEU A 118 -31.80 20.37 -31.86
N ARG A 119 -32.44 19.32 -32.38
CA ARG A 119 -32.89 19.27 -33.78
C ARG A 119 -34.03 20.26 -34.05
N ASP A 120 -35.02 20.29 -33.16
CA ASP A 120 -36.18 21.16 -33.30
C ASP A 120 -35.76 22.64 -33.23
N GLU A 121 -34.78 22.99 -32.39
CA GLU A 121 -34.20 24.34 -32.33
C GLU A 121 -33.54 24.76 -33.66
N GLY A 122 -32.91 23.83 -34.38
CA GLY A 122 -32.34 24.13 -35.70
C GLY A 122 -33.40 24.54 -36.73
N THR A 123 -34.60 23.97 -36.62
CA THR A 123 -35.74 24.37 -37.45
C THR A 123 -36.25 25.75 -37.05
N LEU A 124 -36.30 26.03 -35.74
CA LEU A 124 -36.72 27.33 -35.21
C LEU A 124 -35.76 28.45 -35.63
N ILE A 125 -34.45 28.23 -35.52
CA ILE A 125 -33.41 29.19 -35.95
C ILE A 125 -33.60 29.55 -37.43
N TRP A 126 -33.91 28.60 -38.30
CA TRP A 126 -34.19 28.87 -39.71
C TRP A 126 -35.43 29.78 -39.91
N GLU A 127 -36.50 29.55 -39.15
CA GLU A 127 -37.71 30.38 -39.22
C GLU A 127 -37.47 31.80 -38.68
N GLU A 128 -36.78 31.94 -37.55
CA GLU A 128 -36.47 33.22 -36.90
C GLU A 128 -35.48 34.06 -37.71
N TYR A 129 -34.52 33.41 -38.37
CA TYR A 129 -33.56 34.08 -39.25
C TYR A 129 -34.18 34.51 -40.60
N GLY A 130 -35.49 34.31 -40.78
CA GLY A 130 -36.22 34.76 -41.95
C GLY A 130 -36.03 33.89 -43.20
N ARG A 131 -35.78 32.57 -43.01
CA ARG A 131 -35.56 31.59 -44.09
C ARG A 131 -34.32 31.90 -44.95
N GLY A 132 -33.23 32.28 -44.30
CA GLY A 132 -31.92 32.51 -44.92
C GLY A 132 -30.92 31.36 -44.72
N GLN A 133 -29.65 31.61 -45.05
CA GLN A 133 -28.51 30.75 -44.74
C GLN A 133 -28.30 30.70 -43.21
N VAL A 134 -28.34 29.51 -42.61
CA VAL A 134 -28.36 29.30 -41.14
C VAL A 134 -27.43 28.22 -40.64
N VAL A 135 -26.64 27.59 -41.51
CA VAL A 135 -25.74 26.49 -41.11
C VAL A 135 -24.74 26.95 -40.05
N PHE A 136 -24.13 28.13 -40.25
CA PHE A 136 -23.21 28.72 -39.25
C PHE A 136 -23.91 28.94 -37.90
N ALA A 137 -25.08 29.59 -37.92
CA ALA A 137 -25.83 29.93 -36.72
C ALA A 137 -26.22 28.68 -35.94
N TYR A 138 -26.57 27.59 -36.64
CA TYR A 138 -26.89 26.33 -36.02
C TYR A 138 -25.65 25.63 -35.42
N ILE A 139 -24.51 25.62 -36.12
CA ILE A 139 -23.25 25.08 -35.58
C ILE A 139 -22.83 25.86 -34.32
N ASP A 140 -22.89 27.20 -34.35
CA ASP A 140 -22.59 28.06 -33.20
C ASP A 140 -23.53 27.79 -32.03
N PHE A 141 -24.84 27.66 -32.29
CA PHE A 141 -25.81 27.27 -31.27
C PHE A 141 -25.45 25.92 -30.61
N LEU A 142 -25.09 24.90 -31.40
CA LEU A 142 -24.72 23.59 -30.88
C LEU A 142 -23.41 23.63 -30.07
N GLN A 143 -22.43 24.43 -30.49
CA GLN A 143 -21.19 24.65 -29.74
C GLN A 143 -21.47 25.30 -28.38
N GLN A 144 -22.30 26.36 -28.36
CA GLN A 144 -22.73 27.01 -27.11
C GLN A 144 -23.56 26.04 -26.23
N ALA A 145 -24.42 25.22 -26.83
CA ALA A 145 -25.16 24.20 -26.10
C ALA A 145 -24.20 23.16 -25.48
N ALA A 146 -23.16 22.74 -26.20
CA ALA A 146 -22.14 21.83 -25.69
C ALA A 146 -21.37 22.43 -24.50
N GLU A 147 -21.01 23.71 -24.55
CA GLU A 147 -20.36 24.43 -23.43
C GLU A 147 -21.25 24.52 -22.17
N ARG A 148 -22.58 24.61 -22.36
CA ARG A 148 -23.58 24.54 -21.29
C ARG A 148 -23.89 23.12 -20.82
N GLY A 149 -23.33 22.08 -21.47
CA GLY A 149 -23.65 20.68 -21.18
C GLY A 149 -25.06 20.28 -21.62
N PHE A 150 -25.53 20.81 -22.76
CA PHE A 150 -26.83 20.58 -23.40
C PHE A 150 -28.06 20.82 -22.51
N ASP A 151 -27.89 21.69 -21.50
CA ASP A 151 -28.93 22.03 -20.53
C ASP A 151 -29.52 20.76 -19.87
N LEU A 152 -28.67 19.74 -19.66
CA LEU A 152 -29.04 18.47 -19.02
C LEU A 152 -29.20 18.62 -17.50
N MET A 153 -28.61 19.66 -16.92
CA MET A 153 -28.65 19.96 -15.49
C MET A 153 -29.56 21.16 -15.26
N SER A 154 -30.72 20.95 -14.62
CA SER A 154 -31.61 22.04 -14.22
C SER A 154 -31.22 22.61 -12.85
N SER A 155 -30.62 21.77 -12.01
CA SER A 155 -30.17 22.06 -10.65
C SER A 155 -28.72 21.59 -10.45
N PRO A 156 -27.91 22.26 -9.61
CA PRO A 156 -26.55 21.82 -9.29
C PRO A 156 -26.47 20.46 -8.56
N GLU A 157 -27.60 19.93 -8.09
CA GLU A 157 -27.69 18.59 -7.48
C GLU A 157 -28.11 17.50 -8.48
N ASP A 158 -28.47 17.87 -9.72
CA ASP A 158 -28.85 16.90 -10.74
C ASP A 158 -27.64 16.05 -11.13
N VAL A 159 -27.88 14.77 -11.38
CA VAL A 159 -26.85 13.82 -11.80
C VAL A 159 -27.34 13.10 -13.05
N LEU A 160 -26.51 13.06 -14.08
CA LEU A 160 -26.83 12.39 -15.33
C LEU A 160 -26.83 10.87 -15.13
N GLU A 161 -27.99 10.24 -15.19
CA GLU A 161 -28.12 8.78 -15.09
C GLU A 161 -27.88 8.13 -16.46
N LEU A 162 -26.83 7.31 -16.55
CA LEU A 162 -26.44 6.63 -17.78
C LEU A 162 -26.44 5.10 -17.61
N PRO A 163 -26.67 4.33 -18.68
CA PRO A 163 -26.49 2.88 -18.67
C PRO A 163 -25.06 2.47 -18.27
N PRO A 164 -24.87 1.32 -17.59
CA PRO A 164 -23.56 0.88 -17.12
C PRO A 164 -22.61 0.52 -18.27
N GLU A 165 -23.15 0.19 -19.44
CA GLU A 165 -22.38 -0.11 -20.66
C GLU A 165 -21.58 1.11 -21.15
N LEU A 166 -22.02 2.32 -20.80
CA LEU A 166 -21.37 3.57 -21.19
C LEU A 166 -20.28 4.03 -20.22
N GLU A 167 -20.11 3.37 -19.07
CA GLU A 167 -19.15 3.77 -18.04
C GLU A 167 -17.72 3.78 -18.57
N VAL A 168 -17.28 2.64 -19.10
CA VAL A 168 -15.92 2.47 -19.63
C VAL A 168 -15.64 3.41 -20.80
N PRO A 169 -16.43 3.46 -21.89
CA PRO A 169 -16.11 4.30 -23.03
C PRO A 169 -16.10 5.81 -22.70
N LEU A 170 -16.98 6.28 -21.81
CA LEU A 170 -17.02 7.69 -21.41
C LEU A 170 -15.84 8.07 -20.52
N LEU A 171 -15.52 7.26 -19.51
CA LEU A 171 -14.37 7.52 -18.65
C LEU A 171 -13.05 7.45 -19.42
N ASP A 172 -12.95 6.53 -20.37
CA ASP A 172 -11.76 6.41 -21.22
C ASP A 172 -11.63 7.57 -22.20
N HIS A 173 -12.74 8.04 -22.78
CA HIS A 173 -12.75 9.25 -23.61
C HIS A 173 -12.33 10.48 -22.81
N ASP A 174 -12.94 10.70 -21.63
CA ASP A 174 -12.61 11.82 -20.75
C ASP A 174 -11.13 11.83 -20.35
N LYS A 175 -10.57 10.65 -19.99
CA LYS A 175 -9.14 10.51 -19.69
C LYS A 175 -8.25 10.83 -20.89
N ARG A 176 -8.59 10.31 -22.08
CA ARG A 176 -7.82 10.56 -23.32
C ARG A 176 -7.85 12.04 -23.69
N ALA A 177 -9.03 12.66 -23.74
CA ALA A 177 -9.17 14.07 -24.07
C ALA A 177 -8.46 15.00 -23.07
N LYS A 178 -8.53 14.69 -21.76
CA LYS A 178 -7.74 15.41 -20.74
C LYS A 178 -6.24 15.28 -20.99
N LYS A 179 -5.78 14.10 -21.39
CA LYS A 179 -4.38 13.85 -21.73
C LYS A 179 -3.98 14.58 -23.01
N ASP A 180 -4.78 14.54 -24.06
CA ASP A 180 -4.46 15.19 -25.34
C ASP A 180 -4.41 16.72 -25.20
N LYS A 181 -5.33 17.30 -24.43
CA LYS A 181 -5.28 18.72 -24.08
C LYS A 181 -4.00 19.07 -23.33
N PHE A 182 -3.66 18.28 -22.30
CA PHE A 182 -2.42 18.46 -21.58
C PHE A 182 -1.22 18.35 -22.53
N ASP A 183 -1.19 17.34 -23.38
CA ASP A 183 -0.08 17.05 -24.29
C ASP A 183 0.16 18.19 -25.32
N GLY A 184 -0.91 18.87 -25.75
CA GLY A 184 -0.87 20.04 -26.64
C GLY A 184 -0.48 21.37 -25.97
N GLU A 185 -0.81 21.52 -24.68
CA GLU A 185 -0.44 22.66 -23.86
C GLU A 185 1.09 22.77 -23.69
N THR A 186 1.58 23.98 -23.42
CA THR A 186 3.00 24.26 -23.23
C THR A 186 3.22 24.64 -21.77
N PHE A 187 4.20 24.00 -21.13
CA PHE A 187 4.52 24.17 -19.72
C PHE A 187 5.99 24.53 -19.57
N ASP A 188 6.26 25.48 -18.68
CA ASP A 188 7.63 25.85 -18.32
C ASP A 188 8.11 24.98 -17.17
N CYS A 189 9.20 24.25 -17.39
CA CYS A 189 9.75 23.40 -16.33
C CYS A 189 10.57 24.23 -15.32
N GLY A 190 10.17 24.23 -14.05
CA GLY A 190 10.90 24.95 -12.98
C GLY A 190 12.32 24.47 -12.67
N ILE A 191 12.80 23.41 -13.32
CA ILE A 191 14.13 22.82 -13.10
C ILE A 191 15.10 23.27 -14.20
N CYS A 192 14.74 23.06 -15.48
CA CYS A 192 15.55 23.48 -16.61
C CYS A 192 15.20 24.88 -17.14
N LEU A 193 14.09 25.47 -16.69
CA LEU A 193 13.57 26.78 -17.11
C LEU A 193 13.28 26.87 -18.62
N GLU A 194 13.02 25.73 -19.26
CA GLU A 194 12.69 25.65 -20.69
C GLU A 194 11.20 25.34 -20.91
N PRO A 195 10.55 25.97 -21.92
CA PRO A 195 9.21 25.63 -22.34
C PRO A 195 9.21 24.25 -23.02
N LYS A 196 8.32 23.36 -22.58
CA LYS A 196 8.14 22.02 -23.14
C LYS A 196 6.66 21.76 -23.40
N LYS A 197 6.37 20.96 -24.42
CA LYS A 197 5.01 20.44 -24.66
C LYS A 197 4.60 19.48 -23.55
N GLY A 198 3.33 19.44 -23.19
CA GLY A 198 2.84 18.53 -22.16
C GLY A 198 3.17 17.06 -22.43
N ALA A 199 3.28 16.66 -23.70
CA ALA A 199 3.70 15.32 -24.09
C ALA A 199 5.11 14.93 -23.58
N ALA A 200 5.99 15.92 -23.38
CA ALA A 200 7.34 15.76 -22.81
C ALA A 200 7.39 16.11 -21.31
N CYS A 201 6.24 16.39 -20.70
CA CYS A 201 6.09 16.73 -19.29
C CYS A 201 5.27 15.68 -18.56
N HIS A 202 5.39 15.66 -17.25
CA HIS A 202 4.59 14.83 -16.36
C HIS A 202 3.93 15.70 -15.30
N ARG A 203 2.64 15.46 -15.05
CA ARG A 203 1.86 16.13 -13.99
C ARG A 203 1.77 15.23 -12.77
N MET A 204 2.31 15.69 -11.64
CA MET A 204 2.33 14.94 -10.38
C MET A 204 0.91 14.71 -9.83
N ARG A 205 0.54 13.46 -9.49
CA ARG A 205 -0.82 13.11 -9.02
C ARG A 205 -1.22 13.76 -7.69
N GLY A 206 -0.27 13.91 -6.77
CA GLY A 206 -0.54 14.41 -5.41
C GLY A 206 -0.66 15.94 -5.29
N CYS A 207 0.05 16.68 -6.14
CA CYS A 207 0.18 18.14 -6.03
C CYS A 207 -0.09 18.91 -7.32
N GLY A 208 -0.22 18.24 -8.47
CA GLY A 208 -0.53 18.88 -9.75
C GLY A 208 0.62 19.63 -10.43
N HIS A 209 1.79 19.76 -9.79
CA HIS A 209 2.97 20.39 -10.39
C HIS A 209 3.41 19.65 -11.67
N VAL A 210 3.89 20.41 -12.65
CA VAL A 210 4.28 19.91 -13.98
C VAL A 210 5.77 20.10 -14.17
N PHE A 211 6.47 19.03 -14.56
CA PHE A 211 7.91 19.08 -14.84
C PHE A 211 8.24 18.32 -16.12
N CYS A 212 9.37 18.65 -16.74
CA CYS A 212 9.90 17.92 -17.88
C CYS A 212 10.28 16.49 -17.46
N VAL A 213 9.93 15.48 -18.28
CA VAL A 213 10.18 14.07 -17.96
C VAL A 213 11.68 13.81 -17.78
N GLY A 214 12.53 14.37 -18.64
CA GLY A 214 13.99 14.22 -18.51
C GLY A 214 14.53 14.74 -17.17
N CYS A 215 14.03 15.90 -16.73
CA CYS A 215 14.41 16.52 -15.46
C CYS A 215 14.05 15.62 -14.26
N LEU A 216 12.86 15.02 -14.29
CA LEU A 216 12.41 14.09 -13.25
C LEU A 216 13.22 12.79 -13.26
N GLN A 217 13.46 12.22 -14.44
CA GLN A 217 14.24 11.00 -14.61
C GLN A 217 15.66 11.17 -14.08
N ASP A 218 16.35 12.24 -14.49
CA ASP A 218 17.72 12.51 -14.06
C ASP A 218 17.80 12.72 -12.55
N PHE A 219 16.89 13.53 -11.99
CA PHE A 219 16.88 13.80 -10.55
C PHE A 219 16.59 12.53 -9.72
N TYR A 220 15.55 11.77 -10.06
CA TYR A 220 15.21 10.57 -9.31
C TYR A 220 16.24 9.45 -9.52
N ALA A 221 16.82 9.32 -10.72
CA ALA A 221 17.93 8.40 -10.94
C ALA A 221 19.11 8.73 -10.02
N CYS A 222 19.51 10.01 -9.94
CA CYS A 222 20.55 10.47 -9.03
C CYS A 222 20.20 10.14 -7.56
N CYS A 223 19.01 10.52 -7.08
CA CYS A 223 18.59 10.21 -5.70
C CYS A 223 18.61 8.70 -5.39
N ILE A 224 18.16 7.85 -6.31
CA ILE A 224 18.15 6.39 -6.14
C ILE A 224 19.59 5.82 -6.16
N THR A 225 20.47 6.37 -7.00
CA THR A 225 21.88 5.94 -7.04
C THR A 225 22.61 6.29 -5.75
N GLU A 226 22.38 7.49 -5.22
CA GLU A 226 22.94 8.01 -3.96
C GLU A 226 22.32 7.37 -2.70
N GLY A 227 21.17 6.71 -2.84
CA GLY A 227 20.46 6.11 -1.71
C GLY A 227 19.58 7.10 -0.93
N ASP A 228 19.33 8.28 -1.48
CA ASP A 228 18.51 9.31 -0.89
C ASP A 228 17.03 9.21 -1.30
N VAL A 229 16.38 8.13 -0.84
CA VAL A 229 14.95 7.88 -1.10
C VAL A 229 14.00 8.90 -0.43
N ALA A 230 14.49 9.73 0.50
CA ALA A 230 13.67 10.75 1.16
C ALA A 230 13.41 11.96 0.25
N ASN A 231 14.33 12.22 -0.68
CA ASN A 231 14.22 13.27 -1.70
C ASN A 231 13.44 12.84 -2.95
N VAL A 232 12.97 11.59 -3.03
CA VAL A 232 12.05 11.11 -4.09
C VAL A 232 10.63 11.60 -3.77
N ARG A 233 10.42 12.91 -3.94
CA ARG A 233 9.17 13.66 -3.74
C ARG A 233 9.00 14.67 -4.88
N CYS A 234 7.94 15.47 -4.83
CA CYS A 234 7.78 16.59 -5.76
C CYS A 234 8.96 17.57 -5.66
N LEU A 235 9.47 18.04 -6.81
CA LEU A 235 10.63 18.94 -6.89
C LEU A 235 10.28 20.41 -6.63
N ASP A 236 8.98 20.75 -6.61
CA ASP A 236 8.55 22.11 -6.31
C ASP A 236 8.90 22.49 -4.84
N PRO A 237 9.64 23.58 -4.57
CA PRO A 237 10.06 23.99 -3.22
C PRO A 237 8.92 24.42 -2.28
N GLY A 238 7.74 24.75 -2.83
CA GLY A 238 6.51 25.10 -2.11
C GLY A 238 5.59 23.90 -1.87
N CYS A 239 5.80 22.79 -2.59
CA CYS A 239 4.97 21.61 -2.45
C CYS A 239 5.09 20.97 -1.06
N GLY A 240 3.97 20.94 -0.33
CA GLY A 240 3.90 20.39 1.03
C GLY A 240 3.97 21.44 2.14
N LYS A 241 4.21 22.70 1.80
CA LYS A 241 3.96 23.84 2.70
C LYS A 241 2.51 24.27 2.48
N GLU A 242 1.71 24.28 3.54
CA GLU A 242 0.39 24.93 3.47
C GLU A 242 0.64 26.41 3.13
N GLU A 243 0.27 26.82 1.91
CA GLU A 243 0.01 28.23 1.68
C GLU A 243 -1.29 28.55 2.40
N ASP A 244 -1.17 29.21 3.55
CA ASP A 244 -2.26 29.94 4.21
C ASP A 244 -2.75 31.05 3.26
N GLY A 245 -3.59 30.68 2.30
CA GLY A 245 -4.28 31.59 1.40
C GLY A 245 -5.68 31.91 1.92
N ALA A 246 -5.80 33.07 2.55
CA ALA A 246 -6.99 33.93 2.68
C ALA A 246 -8.39 33.34 2.35
N GLY A 247 -9.24 33.27 3.39
CA GLY A 247 -10.69 33.48 3.27
C GLY A 247 -11.58 32.31 3.68
N GLY A 248 -12.19 32.40 4.87
CA GLY A 248 -13.36 31.58 5.23
C GLY A 248 -13.35 31.09 6.67
N ASP A 249 -14.26 31.62 7.48
CA ASP A 249 -14.36 31.48 8.93
C ASP A 249 -14.51 30.05 9.47
N GLY A 250 -13.84 29.80 10.60
CA GLY A 250 -14.40 29.12 11.77
C GLY A 250 -14.74 27.62 11.66
N HIS A 251 -13.75 26.74 11.95
CA HIS A 251 -13.88 25.72 13.00
C HIS A 251 -12.53 25.06 13.29
N HIS A 252 -12.10 25.05 14.56
CA HIS A 252 -10.89 24.36 15.00
C HIS A 252 -11.04 22.84 14.87
N GLY A 253 -10.55 22.29 13.77
CA GLY A 253 -10.16 20.89 13.64
C GLY A 253 -8.67 20.85 13.34
N ARG A 254 -7.86 20.31 14.25
CA ARG A 254 -6.42 20.08 14.08
C ARG A 254 -6.21 19.08 12.94
N ARG A 255 -6.25 19.55 11.69
CA ARG A 255 -6.01 18.73 10.50
C ARG A 255 -4.52 18.38 10.48
N LYS A 256 -4.26 17.07 10.54
CA LYS A 256 -2.94 16.44 10.58
C LYS A 256 -2.14 16.93 9.36
N ARG A 257 -1.00 17.59 9.59
CA ARG A 257 -0.02 17.96 8.55
C ARG A 257 0.12 16.78 7.58
N ARG A 258 -0.20 16.97 6.30
CA ARG A 258 0.16 16.01 5.25
C ARG A 258 1.68 16.00 5.19
N SER A 259 2.32 15.11 5.96
CA SER A 259 3.76 14.91 5.89
C SER A 259 4.11 14.57 4.45
N GLU A 260 5.20 15.17 3.98
CA GLU A 260 5.72 15.04 2.61
C GLU A 260 5.90 13.56 2.25
N ARG A 261 4.88 12.97 1.62
CA ARG A 261 4.87 11.56 1.26
C ARG A 261 5.78 11.36 0.04
N THR A 262 6.78 10.50 0.19
CA THR A 262 7.63 10.07 -0.94
C THR A 262 6.79 9.39 -2.00
N LEU A 263 7.18 9.48 -3.27
CA LEU A 263 6.44 8.87 -4.37
C LEU A 263 6.33 7.35 -4.22
N SER A 264 5.19 6.82 -4.62
CA SER A 264 4.94 5.38 -4.68
C SER A 264 5.65 4.74 -5.89
N PRO A 265 5.93 3.42 -5.85
CA PRO A 265 6.52 2.72 -7.01
C PRO A 265 5.68 2.85 -8.29
N ALA A 266 4.34 2.90 -8.15
CA ALA A 266 3.44 3.10 -9.29
C ALA A 266 3.64 4.48 -9.93
N GLU A 267 3.75 5.54 -9.14
CA GLU A 267 4.00 6.91 -9.64
C GLU A 267 5.36 7.02 -10.36
N LEU A 268 6.39 6.34 -9.85
CA LEU A 268 7.70 6.32 -10.53
C LEU A 268 7.65 5.61 -11.89
N LEU A 269 6.82 4.58 -12.04
CA LEU A 269 6.60 3.90 -13.33
C LEU A 269 5.85 4.79 -14.32
N GLU A 270 5.02 5.72 -13.85
CA GLU A 270 4.34 6.72 -14.70
C GLU A 270 5.25 7.85 -15.17
N ILE A 271 6.42 8.04 -14.54
CA ILE A 271 7.46 9.06 -14.88
C ILE A 271 8.52 8.46 -15.85
N PRO A 272 8.09 7.52 -16.69
CA PRO A 272 8.92 6.50 -17.35
C PRO A 272 10.33 6.25 -16.76
N LEU A 273 10.48 5.95 -15.46
CA LEU A 273 11.77 5.48 -14.94
C LEU A 273 12.05 4.03 -15.35
N PRO A 274 13.33 3.64 -15.54
CA PRO A 274 13.66 2.27 -15.86
C PRO A 274 13.37 1.35 -14.65
N ARG A 275 12.87 0.14 -14.92
CA ARG A 275 12.30 -0.76 -13.89
C ARG A 275 13.32 -1.19 -12.83
N ASP A 276 14.60 -1.27 -13.21
CA ASP A 276 15.72 -1.56 -12.32
C ASP A 276 15.94 -0.45 -11.27
N ALA A 277 15.80 0.82 -11.65
CA ALA A 277 15.86 1.95 -10.73
C ALA A 277 14.69 1.92 -9.74
N VAL A 278 13.47 1.61 -10.20
CA VAL A 278 12.28 1.48 -9.34
C VAL A 278 12.45 0.31 -8.35
N ARG A 279 12.96 -0.84 -8.81
CA ARG A 279 13.29 -1.97 -7.93
C ARG A 279 14.30 -1.58 -6.86
N ARG A 280 15.37 -0.89 -7.24
CA ARG A 280 16.38 -0.38 -6.31
C ARG A 280 15.78 0.61 -5.30
N TYR A 281 14.88 1.50 -5.72
CA TYR A 281 14.16 2.41 -4.83
C TYR A 281 13.36 1.64 -3.75
N VAL A 282 12.60 0.61 -4.16
CA VAL A 282 11.83 -0.24 -3.25
C VAL A 282 12.75 -0.95 -2.25
N ASP A 283 13.86 -1.51 -2.72
CA ASP A 283 14.83 -2.20 -1.87
C ASP A 283 15.48 -1.27 -0.84
N ILE A 284 15.86 -0.05 -1.24
CA ILE A 284 16.43 0.96 -0.34
C ILE A 284 15.39 1.41 0.70
N LYS A 285 14.13 1.66 0.28
CA LYS A 285 13.04 2.05 1.19
C LYS A 285 12.78 0.94 2.21
N ARG A 286 12.75 -0.32 1.78
CA ARG A 286 12.62 -1.50 2.66
C ARG A 286 13.78 -1.62 3.64
N LYS A 287 15.01 -1.45 3.15
CA LYS A 287 16.21 -1.49 3.99
C LYS A 287 16.19 -0.40 5.06
N LYS A 288 15.93 0.86 4.70
CA LYS A 288 15.83 1.97 5.67
C LYS A 288 14.73 1.75 6.70
N LYS A 289 13.56 1.22 6.28
CA LYS A 289 12.47 0.87 7.21
C LYS A 289 12.90 -0.22 8.20
N ALA A 290 13.59 -1.26 7.70
CA ALA A 290 14.12 -2.32 8.55
C ALA A 290 15.20 -1.80 9.53
N GLU A 291 16.05 -0.86 9.12
CA GLU A 291 17.07 -0.22 9.97
C GLU A 291 16.47 0.73 11.02
N ALA A 292 15.37 1.41 10.71
CA ALA A 292 14.66 2.28 11.64
C ALA A 292 13.95 1.50 12.76
N ASP A 293 13.51 0.28 12.48
CA ASP A 293 12.87 -0.61 13.43
C ASP A 293 13.89 -1.12 14.47
N LYS A 294 13.81 -0.62 15.71
CA LYS A 294 14.69 -1.01 16.84
C LYS A 294 14.66 -2.51 17.21
N ASN A 295 13.71 -3.26 16.65
CA ASN A 295 13.54 -4.70 16.88
C ASN A 295 13.93 -5.55 15.66
N THR A 296 14.50 -4.96 14.61
CA THR A 296 15.03 -5.71 13.47
C THR A 296 16.40 -6.29 13.80
N ILE A 297 16.55 -7.59 13.57
CA ILE A 297 17.83 -8.29 13.71
C ILE A 297 18.15 -8.95 12.37
N TYR A 298 19.40 -8.84 11.93
CA TYR A 298 19.81 -9.41 10.65
C TYR A 298 20.25 -10.87 10.79
N CYS A 299 20.02 -11.64 9.72
CA CYS A 299 20.42 -13.04 9.69
C CYS A 299 21.95 -13.19 9.83
N PRO A 300 22.45 -14.07 10.71
CA PRO A 300 23.89 -14.27 10.94
C PRO A 300 24.60 -15.00 9.79
N ARG A 301 23.87 -15.55 8.82
CA ARG A 301 24.46 -16.19 7.64
C ARG A 301 25.05 -15.12 6.73
N LYS A 302 26.37 -15.19 6.48
CA LYS A 302 27.12 -14.25 5.65
C LYS A 302 26.53 -14.02 4.26
N TRP A 303 25.88 -15.04 3.68
CA TRP A 303 25.26 -14.98 2.35
C TRP A 303 23.81 -14.48 2.36
N CYS A 304 23.16 -14.36 3.52
CA CYS A 304 21.75 -13.97 3.61
C CYS A 304 21.61 -12.55 4.13
N GLN A 305 22.02 -12.31 5.39
CA GLN A 305 21.89 -11.00 6.06
C GLN A 305 20.50 -10.32 5.94
N ALA A 306 19.44 -11.07 5.62
CA ALA A 306 18.09 -10.54 5.50
C ALA A 306 17.48 -10.23 6.89
N PRO A 307 16.56 -9.26 6.99
CA PRO A 307 15.92 -8.90 8.25
C PRO A 307 15.09 -10.08 8.79
N ALA A 308 15.23 -10.34 10.09
CA ALA A 308 14.52 -11.35 10.84
C ALA A 308 13.52 -10.70 11.80
N ARG A 309 12.38 -11.36 12.01
CA ARG A 309 11.31 -10.91 12.91
C ARG A 309 11.18 -11.89 14.08
N SER A 310 10.67 -11.41 15.21
CA SER A 310 10.46 -12.28 16.37
C SER A 310 9.36 -13.31 16.10
N GLY A 311 9.52 -14.52 16.65
CA GLY A 311 8.64 -15.66 16.39
C GLY A 311 7.17 -15.39 16.71
N ALA A 312 6.87 -14.50 17.66
CA ALA A 312 5.51 -14.11 18.03
C ALA A 312 4.75 -13.34 16.93
N LYS A 313 5.45 -12.72 15.97
CA LYS A 313 4.87 -11.95 14.85
C LYS A 313 5.11 -12.60 13.49
N ALA A 314 5.79 -13.74 13.43
CA ALA A 314 6.07 -14.48 12.20
C ALA A 314 4.90 -15.42 11.85
N ALA A 315 3.74 -14.87 11.49
CA ALA A 315 2.76 -15.64 10.73
C ALA A 315 3.36 -16.01 9.36
N PRO A 316 3.03 -17.18 8.78
CA PRO A 316 3.64 -17.63 7.53
C PRO A 316 3.15 -16.77 6.36
N SER A 317 3.95 -15.77 5.98
CA SER A 317 3.82 -15.12 4.68
C SER A 317 4.05 -16.18 3.59
N LYS A 318 3.17 -16.19 2.58
CA LYS A 318 3.16 -17.13 1.46
C LYS A 318 4.57 -17.38 0.90
N LYS A 319 4.85 -18.65 0.62
CA LYS A 319 6.14 -19.21 0.18
C LYS A 319 6.83 -18.35 -0.89
N ARG A 320 7.88 -17.62 -0.53
CA ARG A 320 8.92 -17.21 -1.49
C ARG A 320 9.78 -18.42 -1.82
N LYS A 321 9.89 -18.78 -3.10
CA LYS A 321 10.74 -19.90 -3.55
C LYS A 321 12.22 -19.52 -3.37
N PRO A 322 13.08 -20.45 -2.92
CA PRO A 322 14.53 -20.20 -2.85
C PRO A 322 15.14 -20.18 -4.26
N HIS A 323 15.95 -19.16 -4.56
CA HIS A 323 16.80 -19.15 -5.76
C HIS A 323 17.89 -20.24 -5.66
N PRO A 324 18.06 -21.12 -6.67
CA PRO A 324 19.32 -21.80 -6.88
C PRO A 324 20.24 -20.95 -7.78
N ALA A 325 21.54 -21.12 -7.59
CA ALA A 325 22.58 -20.45 -8.34
C ALA A 325 22.57 -20.86 -9.84
N ALA A 326 22.77 -19.85 -10.70
CA ALA A 326 23.35 -19.91 -12.04
C ALA A 326 22.91 -21.05 -12.99
N SER A 327 21.94 -20.78 -13.87
CA SER A 327 21.99 -21.04 -15.33
C SER A 327 20.65 -20.73 -16.02
N GLY A 328 20.71 -20.00 -17.15
CA GLY A 328 19.66 -19.95 -18.18
C GLY A 328 18.54 -18.91 -18.02
N PRO A 329 18.13 -18.19 -19.08
CA PRO A 329 17.14 -17.12 -19.01
C PRO A 329 15.73 -17.65 -19.26
N GLU A 330 14.83 -17.53 -18.30
CA GLU A 330 13.40 -17.60 -18.58
C GLU A 330 12.56 -16.87 -17.50
N ASN A 331 11.95 -15.77 -17.96
CA ASN A 331 10.74 -15.09 -17.48
C ASN A 331 10.77 -14.45 -16.09
N GLU A 332 11.23 -13.20 -16.03
CA GLU A 332 11.27 -12.32 -14.83
C GLU A 332 10.03 -11.39 -14.69
N ASP A 333 8.91 -11.68 -15.36
CA ASP A 333 7.78 -10.75 -15.45
C ASP A 333 6.72 -10.87 -14.31
N ASP A 334 6.85 -11.79 -13.36
CA ASP A 334 5.79 -12.07 -12.35
C ASP A 334 6.01 -11.40 -10.97
N ASP A 335 7.23 -10.94 -10.64
CA ASP A 335 7.58 -10.45 -9.29
C ASP A 335 7.17 -8.99 -8.99
N LEU A 336 6.67 -8.24 -9.97
CA LEU A 336 6.30 -6.83 -9.80
C LEU A 336 4.83 -6.61 -9.36
N LEU A 337 3.98 -7.64 -9.47
CA LEU A 337 2.53 -7.53 -9.22
C LEU A 337 2.12 -7.78 -7.75
N ASP A 338 2.91 -8.53 -6.98
CA ASP A 338 2.58 -8.83 -5.57
C ASP A 338 2.89 -7.66 -4.60
N ASP A 339 3.66 -6.66 -5.05
CA ASP A 339 4.14 -5.53 -4.23
C ASP A 339 3.22 -4.30 -4.24
N LEU A 340 2.18 -4.29 -5.09
CA LEU A 340 1.34 -3.11 -5.34
C LEU A 340 0.16 -2.97 -4.37
N SER A 341 -0.06 -3.90 -3.43
CA SER A 341 -1.27 -3.93 -2.59
C SER A 341 -1.08 -3.61 -1.11
N SER A 342 0.09 -3.13 -0.66
CA SER A 342 0.37 -2.97 0.77
C SER A 342 0.97 -1.61 1.16
N ASP A 343 0.49 -0.52 0.57
CA ASP A 343 0.82 0.85 0.99
C ASP A 343 -0.45 1.57 1.51
N SER A 344 -1.05 1.01 2.56
CA SER A 344 -1.95 1.75 3.45
C SER A 344 -1.11 2.28 4.61
N ASP A 345 -0.76 3.57 4.55
CA ASP A 345 -0.10 4.33 5.63
C ASP A 345 -1.02 4.48 6.84
N ALA A 346 -1.20 3.39 7.59
CA ALA A 346 -1.73 3.43 8.95
C ALA A 346 -0.55 3.62 9.91
N GLU A 347 -0.24 4.88 10.20
CA GLU A 347 0.66 5.29 11.28
C GLU A 347 0.17 4.66 12.59
N SER A 348 0.95 3.73 13.16
CA SER A 348 0.69 3.17 14.49
C SER A 348 1.08 4.17 15.57
N GLU A 349 0.10 4.55 16.40
CA GLU A 349 0.23 5.43 17.57
C GLU A 349 1.39 5.02 18.51
N PRO A 350 2.05 5.98 19.19
CA PRO A 350 3.04 5.69 20.22
C PRO A 350 2.34 5.19 21.51
N ASP A 351 2.62 3.93 21.87
CA ASP A 351 2.11 3.31 23.10
C ASP A 351 2.51 4.11 24.36
N THR A 352 1.48 4.44 25.12
CA THR A 352 1.50 5.02 26.46
C THR A 352 2.06 3.99 27.46
N PRO A 353 2.84 4.37 28.48
CA PRO A 353 3.36 3.42 29.46
C PRO A 353 2.22 2.74 30.24
N PRO A 354 2.29 1.44 30.56
CA PRO A 354 1.23 0.77 31.29
C PRO A 354 1.17 1.24 32.75
N ASN A 355 -0.01 1.77 33.05
CA ASN A 355 -0.64 2.06 34.32
C ASN A 355 -0.16 1.20 35.51
N GLU A 356 0.15 1.89 36.62
CA GLU A 356 0.37 1.33 37.95
C GLU A 356 -0.85 0.52 38.40
N ALA A 357 -0.67 -0.78 38.66
CA ALA A 357 -1.66 -1.60 39.32
C ALA A 357 -1.43 -1.58 40.83
N VAL A 358 -2.44 -1.08 41.52
CA VAL A 358 -2.61 -0.94 42.97
C VAL A 358 -2.36 -2.27 43.71
N ALA A 359 -1.60 -2.18 44.81
CA ALA A 359 -1.34 -3.27 45.74
C ALA A 359 -2.59 -3.69 46.54
N PRO A 360 -2.66 -4.96 46.96
CA PRO A 360 -3.16 -5.29 48.29
C PRO A 360 -2.02 -5.76 49.18
N ALA A 361 -1.98 -5.19 50.37
CA ALA A 361 -1.16 -5.66 51.49
C ALA A 361 -1.63 -7.06 51.92
N ASP A 362 -0.69 -7.98 52.13
CA ASP A 362 -0.53 -8.69 53.40
C ASP A 362 0.70 -9.60 53.37
N GLY A 363 1.42 -9.61 54.49
CA GLY A 363 2.77 -10.11 54.61
C GLY A 363 2.88 -11.63 54.65
N ALA A 364 3.83 -12.16 53.88
CA ALA A 364 4.58 -13.37 54.20
C ALA A 364 5.94 -13.32 53.50
N LYS A 365 7.03 -13.44 54.27
CA LYS A 365 8.41 -13.37 53.79
C LYS A 365 8.71 -14.53 52.83
N ALA A 366 9.03 -14.22 51.57
CA ALA A 366 9.50 -15.20 50.58
C ALA A 366 10.86 -14.78 50.00
N ALA A 367 11.75 -15.76 49.88
CA ALA A 367 13.14 -15.70 49.42
C ALA A 367 13.34 -15.05 48.03
N PRO A 368 14.56 -14.56 47.69
CA PRO A 368 14.79 -13.86 46.42
C PRO A 368 14.61 -14.79 45.22
N ARG A 369 13.64 -14.48 44.35
CA ARG A 369 13.42 -15.15 43.06
C ARG A 369 14.48 -14.72 42.04
N ALA A 370 15.03 -15.69 41.32
CA ALA A 370 15.94 -15.50 40.18
C ALA A 370 15.29 -14.66 39.04
N PRO A 371 16.09 -13.94 38.22
CA PRO A 371 15.58 -13.04 37.19
C PRO A 371 14.82 -13.81 36.10
N ALA A 372 13.66 -13.29 35.71
CA ALA A 372 12.79 -13.85 34.68
C ALA A 372 13.50 -13.87 33.31
N ILE A 373 13.47 -15.03 32.63
CA ILE A 373 14.03 -15.21 31.30
C ILE A 373 13.17 -14.41 30.30
N PRO A 374 13.75 -13.56 29.43
CA PRO A 374 12.99 -12.81 28.42
C PRO A 374 12.32 -13.77 27.43
N LYS A 375 10.98 -13.70 27.31
CA LYS A 375 10.13 -14.61 26.53
C LYS A 375 10.21 -14.48 24.99
N ASP A 376 11.15 -13.72 24.44
CA ASP A 376 11.21 -13.50 22.97
C ASP A 376 12.64 -13.48 22.43
N ARG A 377 13.30 -14.65 22.46
CA ARG A 377 14.65 -14.84 21.91
C ARG A 377 14.67 -15.47 20.52
N LEU A 378 13.55 -16.00 20.05
CA LEU A 378 13.41 -16.67 18.75
C LEU A 378 13.20 -15.64 17.64
N PHE A 379 14.10 -15.62 16.67
CA PHE A 379 13.96 -14.82 15.45
C PHE A 379 14.02 -15.72 14.22
N ILE A 380 13.14 -15.45 13.25
CA ILE A 380 13.07 -16.19 11.99
C ILE A 380 13.42 -15.25 10.85
N CYS A 381 14.43 -15.63 10.06
CA CYS A 381 14.84 -14.87 8.88
C CYS A 381 13.79 -14.96 7.77
N SER A 382 13.37 -13.81 7.22
CA SER A 382 12.42 -13.75 6.10
C SER A 382 12.99 -14.25 4.76
N GLY A 383 14.31 -14.18 4.57
CA GLY A 383 14.97 -14.57 3.32
C GLY A 383 15.35 -16.05 3.23
N CYS A 384 15.85 -16.64 4.32
CA CYS A 384 16.33 -18.04 4.33
C CYS A 384 15.63 -18.96 5.35
N SER A 385 14.60 -18.45 6.04
CA SER A 385 13.83 -19.17 7.06
C SER A 385 14.66 -19.77 8.20
N TYR A 386 15.91 -19.31 8.37
CA TYR A 386 16.76 -19.73 9.46
C TYR A 386 16.24 -19.17 10.79
N ALA A 387 15.90 -20.07 11.71
CA ALA A 387 15.51 -19.74 13.09
C ALA A 387 16.76 -19.66 13.97
N PHE A 388 16.98 -18.51 14.60
CA PHE A 388 18.16 -18.26 15.43
C PHE A 388 17.81 -17.48 16.68
N CYS A 389 18.70 -17.58 17.68
CA CYS A 389 18.57 -16.83 18.91
C CYS A 389 19.11 -15.40 18.73
N ARG A 390 18.32 -14.39 19.08
CA ARG A 390 18.73 -12.97 19.10
C ARG A 390 20.03 -12.73 19.88
N VAL A 391 20.26 -13.52 20.93
CA VAL A 391 21.34 -13.28 21.90
C VAL A 391 22.67 -13.89 21.44
N CYS A 392 22.70 -15.15 21.02
CA CYS A 392 23.94 -15.82 20.61
C CYS A 392 24.12 -15.93 19.09
N LEU A 393 23.13 -15.51 18.29
CA LEU A 393 23.13 -15.61 16.82
C LEU A 393 23.33 -17.03 16.28
N SER A 394 23.23 -18.04 17.14
CA SER A 394 23.29 -19.46 16.80
C SER A 394 21.89 -20.01 16.54
N GLY A 395 21.81 -21.23 16.01
CA GLY A 395 20.53 -21.91 15.77
C GLY A 395 19.66 -21.90 17.03
N TRP A 396 18.35 -21.81 16.84
CA TRP A 396 17.41 -21.75 17.95
C TRP A 396 17.55 -22.98 18.86
N HIS A 397 17.80 -22.74 20.15
CA HIS A 397 18.10 -23.75 21.17
C HIS A 397 17.05 -23.77 22.32
N GLY A 398 15.84 -23.26 22.07
CA GLY A 398 14.73 -23.30 23.03
C GLY A 398 14.82 -22.29 24.18
N ASP A 399 13.78 -22.28 25.01
CA ASP A 399 13.58 -21.28 26.08
C ASP A 399 14.40 -21.55 27.35
N PHE A 400 14.79 -22.80 27.58
CA PHE A 400 15.45 -23.20 28.82
C PHE A 400 16.97 -23.30 28.70
N GLU A 401 17.49 -23.45 27.47
CA GLU A 401 18.92 -23.58 27.23
C GLU A 401 19.61 -22.20 27.27
N ARG A 402 20.68 -22.10 28.05
CA ARG A 402 21.44 -20.85 28.22
C ARG A 402 22.37 -20.66 27.04
N CYS A 403 22.29 -19.49 26.39
CA CYS A 403 23.15 -19.11 25.27
C CYS A 403 24.64 -19.28 25.57
N TRP A 404 25.38 -19.92 24.66
CA TRP A 404 26.84 -20.05 24.70
C TRP A 404 27.46 -19.75 23.33
N PRO A 405 28.54 -18.96 23.22
CA PRO A 405 29.03 -17.95 24.16
C PRO A 405 28.16 -16.67 24.09
N ARG A 406 28.05 -15.95 25.22
CA ARG A 406 27.67 -14.52 25.16
C ARG A 406 28.83 -13.79 24.47
N SER A 407 28.54 -12.75 23.70
CA SER A 407 29.56 -11.96 23.01
C SER A 407 30.74 -11.68 23.94
N ALA A 408 31.97 -11.93 23.48
CA ALA A 408 33.18 -11.78 24.29
C ALA A 408 33.37 -10.34 24.85
N ALA A 409 32.61 -9.38 24.32
CA ALA A 409 32.57 -7.99 24.75
C ALA A 409 31.79 -7.74 26.07
N GLU A 410 31.01 -8.71 26.56
CA GLU A 410 30.07 -8.48 27.68
C GLU A 410 30.34 -9.35 28.93
N LEU A 411 31.46 -10.05 29.05
CA LEU A 411 31.79 -10.71 30.32
C LEU A 411 32.81 -9.89 31.11
N THR A 412 32.35 -9.24 32.17
CA THR A 412 33.25 -8.67 33.18
C THR A 412 34.05 -9.81 33.84
N ALA A 413 35.25 -9.51 34.35
CA ALA A 413 36.08 -10.50 35.03
C ALA A 413 35.36 -11.16 36.21
N GLU A 414 34.48 -10.40 36.89
CA GLU A 414 33.66 -10.86 38.01
C GLU A 414 32.59 -11.88 37.58
N GLU A 415 31.93 -11.66 36.44
CA GLU A 415 30.94 -12.60 35.90
C GLU A 415 31.59 -13.89 35.38
N ALA A 416 32.77 -13.79 34.78
CA ALA A 416 33.56 -14.96 34.39
C ALA A 416 33.94 -15.80 35.62
N ALA A 417 34.41 -15.16 36.69
CA ALA A 417 34.75 -15.82 37.94
C ALA A 417 33.50 -16.44 38.61
N SER A 418 32.37 -15.73 38.66
CA SER A 418 31.11 -16.25 39.19
C SER A 418 30.63 -17.49 38.43
N ARG A 419 30.77 -17.49 37.10
CA ARG A 419 30.43 -18.64 36.26
C ARG A 419 31.34 -19.84 36.52
N ASP A 420 32.65 -19.60 36.60
CA ASP A 420 33.60 -20.70 36.81
C ASP A 420 33.45 -21.29 38.21
N TYR A 421 33.10 -20.45 39.21
CA TYR A 421 32.67 -20.90 40.52
C TYR A 421 31.41 -21.78 40.44
N MET A 422 30.35 -21.34 39.77
CA MET A 422 29.14 -22.15 39.60
C MET A 422 29.41 -23.50 38.91
N ARG A 423 30.34 -23.57 37.95
CA ARG A 423 30.70 -24.83 37.27
C ARG A 423 31.45 -25.80 38.17
N LEU A 424 32.27 -25.29 39.07
CA LEU A 424 33.07 -26.11 39.98
C LEU A 424 32.26 -26.59 41.19
N HIS A 425 31.21 -25.86 41.58
CA HIS A 425 30.46 -26.09 42.82
C HIS A 425 29.00 -26.50 42.59
N THR A 426 28.60 -26.83 41.36
CA THR A 426 27.25 -27.32 41.07
C THR A 426 27.26 -28.40 40.00
N SER A 427 26.30 -29.32 40.07
CA SER A 427 26.06 -30.32 39.02
C SER A 427 24.80 -29.98 38.23
N PRO A 428 24.83 -30.03 36.88
CA PRO A 428 23.68 -29.70 36.06
C PRO A 428 22.62 -30.82 36.06
N CYS A 429 21.34 -30.44 36.06
CA CYS A 429 20.26 -31.39 35.82
C CYS A 429 20.29 -31.94 34.38
N PRO A 430 20.15 -33.26 34.15
CA PRO A 430 20.16 -33.85 32.80
C PRO A 430 19.03 -33.38 31.89
N THR A 431 17.91 -32.93 32.45
CA THR A 431 16.71 -32.56 31.67
C THR A 431 16.65 -31.08 31.34
N CYS A 432 17.05 -30.20 32.26
CA CYS A 432 16.91 -28.75 32.09
C CYS A 432 18.20 -27.95 32.33
N ALA A 433 19.32 -28.63 32.59
CA ALA A 433 20.62 -28.04 32.90
C ALA A 433 20.65 -27.06 34.08
N ALA A 434 19.61 -27.06 34.94
CA ALA A 434 19.59 -26.21 36.13
C ALA A 434 20.76 -26.59 37.05
N PRO A 435 21.64 -25.64 37.41
CA PRO A 435 22.75 -25.90 38.32
C PRO A 435 22.17 -26.23 39.69
N SER A 436 22.53 -27.39 40.22
CA SER A 436 22.07 -27.88 41.51
C SER A 436 23.27 -28.03 42.42
N GLN A 437 23.17 -27.57 43.66
CA GLN A 437 24.22 -27.70 44.68
C GLN A 437 23.72 -28.66 45.75
N LYS A 438 24.59 -29.52 46.28
CA LYS A 438 24.25 -30.46 47.33
C LYS A 438 24.61 -29.86 48.69
N THR A 439 23.62 -29.72 49.58
CA THR A 439 23.84 -29.17 50.93
C THR A 439 24.12 -30.24 51.99
N HIS A 440 23.42 -31.38 51.94
CA HIS A 440 23.66 -32.55 52.80
C HIS A 440 22.94 -33.79 52.24
N GLY A 441 23.33 -34.98 52.69
CA GLY A 441 22.59 -36.23 52.45
C GLY A 441 23.06 -37.04 51.24
N CYS A 442 22.12 -37.71 50.56
CA CYS A 442 22.44 -38.67 49.50
C CYS A 442 22.60 -38.03 48.11
N ASN A 443 23.27 -38.73 47.19
CA ASN A 443 23.53 -38.29 45.81
C ASN A 443 22.33 -38.45 44.85
N HIS A 444 21.18 -38.90 45.35
CA HIS A 444 19.92 -38.82 44.62
C HIS A 444 19.33 -37.41 44.82
N MET A 445 19.30 -36.63 43.74
CA MET A 445 18.72 -35.28 43.75
C MET A 445 17.43 -35.23 42.94
N VAL A 446 16.52 -34.35 43.36
CA VAL A 446 15.32 -33.97 42.60
C VAL A 446 15.48 -32.53 42.18
N CYS A 447 15.50 -32.26 40.88
CA CYS A 447 15.71 -30.92 40.37
C CYS A 447 14.59 -29.97 40.85
N PHE A 448 14.97 -28.85 41.47
CA PHE A 448 14.00 -27.85 41.97
C PHE A 448 13.12 -27.24 40.87
N GLN A 449 13.59 -27.26 39.62
CA GLN A 449 12.93 -26.60 38.50
C GLN A 449 12.04 -27.55 37.68
N CYS A 450 12.54 -28.72 37.28
CA CYS A 450 11.80 -29.67 36.44
C CYS A 450 11.38 -30.95 37.17
N ARG A 451 11.70 -31.09 38.46
CA ARG A 451 11.43 -32.27 39.31
C ARG A 451 11.97 -33.60 38.79
N THR A 452 12.91 -33.58 37.86
CA THR A 452 13.61 -34.79 37.42
C THR A 452 14.48 -35.35 38.54
N HIS A 453 14.43 -36.67 38.74
CA HIS A 453 15.33 -37.41 39.63
C HIS A 453 16.66 -37.66 38.89
N PHE A 454 17.79 -37.31 39.49
CA PHE A 454 19.11 -37.49 38.86
C PHE A 454 20.20 -37.74 39.90
N CYS A 455 21.30 -38.34 39.46
CA CYS A 455 22.48 -38.59 40.27
C CYS A 455 23.36 -37.34 40.30
N TYR A 456 23.74 -36.87 41.48
CA TYR A 456 24.59 -35.70 41.63
C TYR A 456 25.99 -35.90 41.03
N LEU A 457 26.59 -37.08 41.23
CA LEU A 457 27.97 -37.36 40.84
C LEU A 457 28.18 -37.42 39.32
N CYS A 458 27.27 -38.08 38.60
CA CYS A 458 27.43 -38.32 37.16
C CYS A 458 26.39 -37.60 36.32
N THR A 459 25.51 -36.80 36.92
CA THR A 459 24.41 -36.07 36.26
C THR A 459 23.42 -36.96 35.52
N SER A 460 23.47 -38.29 35.66
CA SER A 460 22.57 -39.19 34.94
C SER A 460 21.16 -39.12 35.49
N TRP A 461 20.18 -39.22 34.60
CA TRP A 461 18.78 -39.41 34.99
C TRP A 461 18.59 -40.68 35.83
N LEU A 462 17.74 -40.60 36.86
CA LEU A 462 17.36 -41.69 37.75
C LEU A 462 15.88 -41.99 37.61
N ASP A 463 15.53 -43.27 37.70
CA ASP A 463 14.14 -43.71 37.67
C ASP A 463 13.42 -43.28 38.96
N PRO A 464 12.28 -42.56 38.89
CA PRO A 464 11.51 -42.19 40.07
C PRO A 464 10.99 -43.38 40.88
N GLU A 465 10.72 -44.53 40.26
CA GLU A 465 10.18 -45.72 40.94
C GLU A 465 11.27 -46.46 41.74
N ASN A 466 12.53 -46.41 41.28
CA ASN A 466 13.66 -47.02 41.98
C ASN A 466 14.98 -46.21 41.84
N PRO A 467 15.08 -45.02 42.47
CA PRO A 467 16.22 -44.11 42.26
C PRO A 467 17.57 -44.67 42.75
N TYR A 468 17.55 -45.62 43.67
CA TYR A 468 18.75 -46.16 44.33
C TYR A 468 19.42 -47.31 43.56
N GLU A 469 18.75 -47.88 42.56
CA GLU A 469 19.32 -48.95 41.73
C GLU A 469 20.66 -48.54 41.09
N HIS A 470 20.76 -47.27 40.69
CA HIS A 470 21.97 -46.67 40.14
C HIS A 470 23.21 -46.82 41.05
N PHE A 471 23.02 -46.79 42.37
CA PHE A 471 24.11 -46.90 43.34
C PHE A 471 24.34 -48.35 43.80
N ASN A 472 23.35 -49.22 43.61
CA ASN A 472 23.36 -50.61 44.08
C ASN A 472 23.80 -51.61 43.00
N SER A 473 23.99 -51.17 41.75
CA SER A 473 24.39 -52.01 40.63
C SER A 473 25.63 -51.47 39.91
N LYS A 474 26.62 -52.35 39.67
CA LYS A 474 27.83 -52.02 38.89
C LYS A 474 27.58 -51.91 37.39
N LEU A 475 26.37 -52.21 36.91
CA LEU A 475 26.09 -52.47 35.50
C LEU A 475 25.92 -51.20 34.63
N ARG A 476 25.54 -50.04 35.21
CA ARG A 476 25.32 -48.80 34.43
C ARG A 476 26.46 -47.78 34.54
N VAL A 477 26.86 -47.40 35.75
CA VAL A 477 27.90 -46.39 35.97
C VAL A 477 28.84 -46.89 37.09
N PRO A 478 29.98 -47.53 36.75
CA PRO A 478 30.88 -48.12 37.75
C PRO A 478 31.41 -47.10 38.76
N SER A 479 31.53 -45.84 38.36
CA SER A 479 32.02 -44.74 39.19
C SER A 479 31.04 -44.28 40.27
N CYS A 480 29.78 -44.73 40.25
CA CYS A 480 28.74 -44.35 41.23
C CYS A 480 28.30 -45.51 42.12
N TYR A 481 28.81 -46.73 41.88
CA TYR A 481 28.49 -47.90 42.69
C TYR A 481 28.94 -47.71 44.15
N MET A 482 28.05 -48.00 45.10
CA MET A 482 28.23 -47.81 46.55
C MET A 482 28.57 -46.38 47.00
N LYS A 483 28.36 -45.38 46.13
CA LYS A 483 28.66 -43.96 46.40
C LYS A 483 27.42 -43.11 46.63
N LEU A 484 26.34 -43.71 47.17
CA LEU A 484 25.11 -42.98 47.47
C LEU A 484 25.33 -41.86 48.49
N TRP A 485 26.20 -42.09 49.47
CA TRP A 485 26.51 -41.17 50.56
C TRP A 485 27.86 -40.48 50.40
N GLU A 486 28.52 -40.61 49.23
CA GLU A 486 29.75 -39.85 48.97
C GLU A 486 29.42 -38.34 48.98
N LEU A 487 30.23 -37.53 49.67
CA LEU A 487 29.96 -36.10 49.93
C LEU A 487 28.68 -35.86 50.77
N GLU A 488 28.45 -36.64 51.83
CA GLU A 488 27.26 -36.51 52.70
C GLU A 488 27.14 -35.14 53.38
N GLU A 489 28.26 -34.49 53.69
CA GLU A 489 28.31 -33.16 54.31
C GLU A 489 28.03 -32.01 53.30
N GLY A 490 27.74 -32.34 52.04
CA GLY A 490 27.51 -31.36 50.97
C GLY A 490 28.79 -30.79 50.37
N ASP A 491 28.64 -29.84 49.45
CA ASP A 491 29.76 -29.24 48.69
C ASP A 491 30.57 -28.21 49.50
N GLU A 492 30.13 -27.84 50.70
CA GLU A 492 30.81 -26.85 51.55
C GLU A 492 31.91 -27.43 52.45
N GLY A 493 32.06 -28.77 52.51
CA GLY A 493 33.04 -29.46 53.37
C GLY A 493 32.80 -29.26 54.88
N PRO A 494 33.52 -29.99 55.76
CA PRO A 494 33.41 -29.78 57.19
C PRO A 494 33.89 -28.36 57.51
N ARG A 495 33.02 -27.54 58.11
CA ARG A 495 33.43 -26.23 58.67
C ARG A 495 34.50 -26.50 59.72
N GLY A 496 35.76 -26.36 59.33
CA GLY A 496 36.91 -26.55 60.19
C GLY A 496 36.78 -25.71 61.46
N GLY A 497 36.50 -26.38 62.58
CA GLY A 497 36.89 -25.89 63.88
C GLY A 497 38.38 -26.11 64.03
N GLU A 498 39.18 -25.06 63.87
CA GLU A 498 40.54 -24.99 64.38
C GLU A 498 40.64 -23.81 65.35
N GLY A 499 40.31 -24.11 66.61
CA GLY A 499 41.03 -23.58 67.75
C GLY A 499 41.90 -24.70 68.34
N ALA A 500 43.05 -24.31 68.91
CA ALA A 500 44.18 -25.09 69.42
C ALA A 500 45.25 -25.43 68.37
N ALA A 501 46.54 -25.10 68.52
CA ALA A 501 47.31 -24.59 69.67
C ALA A 501 48.48 -23.73 69.21
#